data_AF-A0A954KYM3-F1
#
_entry.id   AF-A0A954KYM3-F1
#
_cell.length_a   1.000
_cell.length_b   1.000
_cell.length_c   1.000
_cell.angle_alpha   90.00
_cell.angle_beta   90.00
_cell.angle_gamma   90.00
#
_symmetry.space_group_name_H-M   'P 1'
#
loop_
_entity.id
_entity.type
_entity.pdbx_description
1 polymer ?
#
loop_
_entity_poly.entity_id
_entity_poly.type
_entity_poly.pdbx_seq_one_letter_code
_entity_poly.pdbx_strand_id
1 'polypeptide(L)'
;MHMTQRFLTLKEAQDFTGKSRSTLRRFVEGIVKGDDSPDRVFVLPTVDEVAQLKADNQPFSWKISTDLLSREFHAEAETSSAKNESRGVGDHDRLVTVLEKTVVVLQEELNEKNRQIAAFQERQREQNLLLKNLHEQLVLAAPKTARHEERVVESTPSTAEEGIGASQSPNAEPAAKRRSVWTRPIQIFGWKD
;
A
#
# COMPACT_ATOMS: atom_id res chain seq x y z
N MET A 1 12.85 -26.21 -37.05
CA MET A 1 12.44 -24.89 -36.52
C MET A 1 13.20 -24.67 -35.22
N HIS A 2 14.18 -23.77 -35.23
CA HIS A 2 14.93 -23.44 -34.01
C HIS A 2 14.05 -22.50 -33.17
N MET A 3 13.35 -23.05 -32.18
CA MET A 3 12.72 -22.24 -31.14
C MET A 3 13.87 -21.58 -30.38
N THR A 4 14.09 -20.29 -30.60
CA THR A 4 15.08 -19.52 -29.85
C THR A 4 14.64 -19.49 -28.39
N GLN A 5 15.24 -20.35 -27.57
CA GLN A 5 15.02 -20.38 -26.13
C GLN A 5 15.58 -19.09 -25.52
N ARG A 6 14.75 -18.05 -25.48
CA ARG A 6 15.09 -16.80 -24.82
C ARG A 6 14.76 -16.92 -23.35
N PHE A 7 15.76 -16.75 -22.51
CA PHE A 7 15.57 -16.71 -21.07
C PHE A 7 15.28 -15.27 -20.63
N LEU A 8 14.16 -15.12 -19.92
CA LEU A 8 13.69 -13.86 -19.37
C LEU A 8 13.90 -13.85 -17.86
N THR A 9 14.31 -12.71 -17.32
CA THR A 9 14.31 -12.48 -15.86
C THR A 9 12.88 -12.42 -15.33
N LEU A 10 12.65 -12.56 -14.01
CA LEU A 10 11.30 -12.44 -13.43
C LEU A 10 10.61 -11.10 -13.78
N LYS A 11 11.38 -10.03 -14.04
CA LYS A 11 10.82 -8.73 -14.42
C LYS A 11 10.25 -8.79 -15.84
N GLU A 12 11.06 -9.26 -16.78
CA GLU A 12 10.63 -9.37 -18.17
C GLU A 12 9.54 -10.43 -18.34
N ALA A 13 9.57 -11.51 -17.54
CA ALA A 13 8.52 -12.52 -17.49
C ALA A 13 7.19 -11.96 -16.93
N GLN A 14 7.25 -11.03 -15.98
CA GLN A 14 6.05 -10.31 -15.52
C GLN A 14 5.46 -9.47 -16.65
N ASP A 15 6.30 -8.74 -17.38
CA ASP A 15 5.84 -7.89 -18.48
C ASP A 15 5.28 -8.74 -19.64
N PHE A 16 5.84 -9.94 -19.84
CA PHE A 16 5.40 -10.90 -20.85
C PHE A 16 4.07 -11.59 -20.50
N THR A 17 3.87 -11.98 -19.23
CA THR A 17 2.71 -12.79 -18.81
C THR A 17 1.59 -11.99 -18.13
N GLY A 18 1.87 -10.76 -17.71
CA GLY A 18 0.98 -9.95 -16.87
C GLY A 18 0.80 -10.50 -15.44
N LYS A 19 1.51 -11.57 -15.05
CA LYS A 19 1.42 -12.18 -13.72
C LYS A 19 2.43 -11.53 -12.76
N SER A 20 2.09 -11.51 -11.48
CA SER A 20 2.96 -10.92 -10.46
C SER A 20 4.26 -11.72 -10.29
N ARG A 21 5.35 -11.03 -9.92
CA ARG A 21 6.66 -11.67 -9.68
C ARG A 21 6.62 -12.74 -8.58
N SER A 22 5.75 -12.58 -7.58
CA SER A 22 5.60 -13.55 -6.50
C SER A 22 4.97 -14.85 -7.02
N THR A 23 3.99 -14.75 -7.93
CA THR A 23 3.39 -15.91 -8.62
C THR A 23 4.45 -16.64 -9.44
N LEU A 24 5.20 -15.91 -10.27
CA LEU A 24 6.27 -16.48 -11.11
C LEU A 24 7.38 -17.13 -10.26
N ARG A 25 7.78 -16.52 -9.14
CA ARG A 25 8.75 -17.10 -8.22
C ARG A 25 8.25 -18.40 -7.59
N ARG A 26 7.01 -18.44 -7.09
CA ARG A 26 6.41 -19.66 -6.51
C ARG A 26 6.32 -20.79 -7.52
N PHE A 27 5.98 -20.46 -8.75
CA PHE A 27 5.87 -21.41 -9.85
C PHE A 27 7.25 -22.02 -10.20
N VAL A 28 8.29 -21.20 -10.33
CA VAL A 28 9.67 -21.69 -10.51
C VAL A 28 10.12 -22.56 -9.34
N GLU A 29 9.86 -22.14 -8.10
CA GLU A 29 10.19 -22.93 -6.92
C GLU A 29 9.41 -24.26 -6.87
N GLY A 30 8.19 -24.31 -7.40
CA GLY A 30 7.41 -25.54 -7.55
C GLY A 30 8.06 -26.52 -8.52
N ILE A 31 8.52 -26.04 -9.67
CA ILE A 31 9.23 -26.84 -10.68
C ILE A 31 10.58 -27.34 -10.13
N VAL A 32 11.32 -26.49 -9.42
CA VAL A 32 12.64 -26.83 -8.85
C VAL A 32 12.54 -27.82 -7.69
N LYS A 33 11.43 -27.82 -6.94
CA LYS A 33 11.17 -28.80 -5.86
C LYS A 33 10.67 -30.15 -6.38
N GLY A 34 10.06 -30.19 -7.56
CA GLY A 34 9.69 -31.43 -8.24
C GLY A 34 10.90 -31.99 -8.97
N ASP A 35 11.60 -32.93 -8.35
CA ASP A 35 12.97 -33.38 -8.68
C ASP A 35 13.19 -33.90 -10.13
N ASP A 36 12.15 -34.06 -10.97
CA ASP A 36 12.30 -34.56 -12.34
C ASP A 36 11.22 -34.04 -13.32
N SER A 37 10.99 -32.73 -13.32
CA SER A 37 10.08 -32.12 -14.30
C SER A 37 10.80 -31.94 -15.65
N PRO A 38 10.25 -32.38 -16.81
CA PRO A 38 10.87 -32.14 -18.13
C PRO A 38 11.02 -30.65 -18.44
N ASP A 39 10.24 -29.83 -17.73
CA ASP A 39 10.23 -28.38 -17.84
C ASP A 39 11.41 -27.71 -17.11
N ARG A 40 12.22 -28.47 -16.36
CA ARG A 40 13.42 -27.99 -15.66
C ARG A 40 14.49 -27.47 -16.62
N VAL A 41 14.54 -27.99 -17.86
CA VAL A 41 15.47 -27.53 -18.91
C VAL A 41 15.25 -26.05 -19.27
N PHE A 42 14.07 -25.51 -18.95
CA PHE A 42 13.65 -24.17 -19.28
C PHE A 42 13.84 -23.15 -18.14
N VAL A 43 14.46 -23.54 -17.03
CA VAL A 43 14.70 -22.67 -15.88
C VAL A 43 16.19 -22.59 -15.58
N LEU A 44 16.71 -21.38 -15.40
CA LEU A 44 18.06 -21.11 -14.93
C LEU A 44 17.99 -20.33 -13.60
N PRO A 45 18.90 -20.51 -12.64
CA PRO A 45 20.05 -21.43 -12.65
C PRO A 45 19.66 -22.89 -12.41
N THR A 46 20.52 -23.82 -12.85
CA THR A 46 20.31 -25.27 -12.68
C THR A 46 20.39 -25.65 -11.20
N VAL A 47 19.79 -26.77 -10.75
CA VAL A 47 19.77 -27.13 -9.31
C VAL A 47 21.18 -27.21 -8.70
N ASP A 48 22.15 -27.71 -9.46
CA ASP A 48 23.54 -27.82 -9.01
C ASP A 48 24.17 -26.43 -8.83
N GLU A 49 23.87 -25.49 -9.74
CA GLU A 49 24.30 -24.09 -9.65
C GLU A 49 23.57 -23.37 -8.51
N VAL A 50 22.29 -23.64 -8.29
CA VAL A 50 21.52 -23.10 -7.16
C VAL A 50 22.06 -23.63 -5.83
N ALA A 51 22.46 -24.90 -5.77
CA ALA A 51 23.07 -25.49 -4.58
C ALA A 51 24.45 -24.87 -4.30
N GLN A 52 25.27 -24.66 -5.32
CA GLN A 52 26.56 -23.96 -5.22
C GLN A 52 26.40 -22.49 -4.81
N LEU A 53 25.52 -21.74 -5.47
CA LEU A 53 25.26 -20.33 -5.15
C LEU A 53 24.69 -20.14 -3.75
N LYS A 54 23.92 -21.12 -3.25
CA LYS A 54 23.49 -21.16 -1.84
C LYS A 54 24.64 -21.48 -0.89
N ALA A 55 25.51 -22.43 -1.22
CA ALA A 55 26.70 -22.75 -0.42
C ALA A 55 27.65 -21.55 -0.33
N ASP A 56 27.79 -20.80 -1.42
CA ASP A 56 28.65 -19.61 -1.52
C ASP A 56 27.97 -18.32 -1.01
N ASN A 57 26.73 -18.40 -0.51
CA ASN A 57 25.90 -17.26 -0.08
C ASN A 57 25.80 -16.12 -1.12
N GLN A 58 25.86 -16.44 -2.40
CA GLN A 58 25.77 -15.44 -3.47
C GLN A 58 24.31 -15.17 -3.86
N PRO A 59 23.93 -13.89 -4.07
CA PRO A 59 22.61 -13.56 -4.57
C PRO A 59 22.48 -13.97 -6.03
N PHE A 60 21.41 -14.71 -6.36
CA PHE A 60 21.09 -15.07 -7.73
C PHE A 60 19.65 -14.72 -8.09
N SER A 61 19.38 -14.63 -9.39
CA SER A 61 18.06 -14.31 -9.94
C SER A 61 17.60 -15.43 -10.86
N TRP A 62 16.33 -15.82 -10.74
CA TRP A 62 15.76 -16.82 -11.64
C TRP A 62 15.59 -16.24 -13.04
N LYS A 63 15.79 -17.10 -14.04
CA LYS A 63 15.47 -16.84 -15.43
C LYS A 63 14.64 -17.99 -15.95
N ILE A 64 13.61 -17.67 -16.71
CA ILE A 64 12.62 -18.62 -17.22
C ILE A 64 12.58 -18.49 -18.73
N SER A 65 12.54 -19.60 -19.45
CA SER A 65 12.41 -19.57 -20.91
C SER A 65 11.04 -19.03 -21.33
N THR A 66 11.01 -18.32 -22.45
CA THR A 66 9.76 -17.87 -23.09
C THR A 66 8.83 -19.03 -23.41
N ASP A 67 9.38 -20.19 -23.77
CA ASP A 67 8.63 -21.36 -24.24
C ASP A 67 7.76 -21.96 -23.12
N LEU A 68 8.34 -22.05 -21.91
CA LEU A 68 7.64 -22.50 -20.71
C LEU A 68 6.57 -21.49 -20.28
N LEU A 69 6.88 -20.18 -20.37
CA LEU A 69 5.91 -19.13 -20.08
C LEU A 69 4.73 -19.15 -21.04
N SER A 70 4.97 -19.37 -22.34
CA SER A 70 3.88 -19.54 -23.32
C SER A 70 3.05 -20.78 -23.07
N ARG A 71 3.66 -21.89 -22.68
CA ARG A 71 2.93 -23.14 -22.44
C ARG A 71 1.99 -23.07 -21.24
N GLU A 72 2.39 -22.45 -20.15
CA GLU A 72 1.57 -22.43 -18.94
C GLU A 72 0.66 -21.20 -18.89
N PHE A 73 1.19 -20.02 -19.22
CA PHE A 73 0.44 -18.77 -19.06
C PHE A 73 -0.27 -18.31 -20.33
N HIS A 74 0.23 -18.66 -21.52
CA HIS A 74 -0.51 -18.41 -22.77
C HIS A 74 -1.43 -19.57 -23.15
N ALA A 75 -1.18 -20.83 -22.74
CA ALA A 75 -2.20 -21.87 -22.91
C ALA A 75 -3.40 -21.62 -22.00
N GLU A 76 -3.30 -21.00 -20.82
CA GLU A 76 -4.50 -20.55 -20.09
C GLU A 76 -5.25 -19.43 -20.84
N ALA A 77 -4.55 -18.57 -21.58
CA ALA A 77 -5.14 -17.52 -22.41
C ALA A 77 -5.69 -18.03 -23.75
N GLU A 78 -5.13 -19.10 -24.32
CA GLU A 78 -5.52 -19.66 -25.61
C GLU A 78 -6.33 -20.95 -25.52
N THR A 79 -6.25 -21.75 -24.46
CA THR A 79 -7.18 -22.88 -24.26
C THR A 79 -8.55 -22.42 -23.78
N SER A 80 -8.66 -21.18 -23.31
CA SER A 80 -9.93 -20.46 -23.17
C SER A 80 -10.42 -19.85 -24.50
N SER A 81 -9.59 -19.81 -25.55
CA SER A 81 -9.92 -19.17 -26.83
C SER A 81 -10.06 -20.17 -28.01
N ALA A 82 -9.28 -21.24 -28.07
CA ALA A 82 -9.13 -22.12 -29.25
C ALA A 82 -9.93 -23.43 -29.18
N LYS A 83 -10.66 -23.72 -28.08
CA LYS A 83 -11.52 -24.93 -27.99
C LYS A 83 -13.01 -24.67 -28.30
N ASN A 84 -13.38 -23.43 -28.66
CA ASN A 84 -14.79 -23.04 -28.72
C ASN A 84 -15.37 -22.78 -30.13
N GLU A 85 -14.58 -22.96 -31.20
CA GLU A 85 -15.06 -22.66 -32.56
C GLU A 85 -16.12 -23.64 -33.11
N SER A 86 -16.39 -24.78 -32.46
CA SER A 86 -17.45 -25.70 -32.91
C SER A 86 -18.69 -25.78 -32.01
N ARG A 87 -18.81 -24.91 -30.98
CA ARG A 87 -20.01 -24.75 -30.12
C ARG A 87 -20.38 -23.28 -29.84
N GLY A 88 -19.76 -22.34 -30.56
CA GLY A 88 -19.46 -20.99 -30.06
C GLY A 88 -20.58 -19.93 -30.01
N VAL A 89 -21.74 -20.09 -30.66
CA VAL A 89 -22.72 -18.99 -30.69
C VAL A 89 -23.62 -18.98 -29.45
N GLY A 90 -24.08 -20.15 -28.99
CA GLY A 90 -24.98 -20.25 -27.82
C GLY A 90 -24.26 -20.19 -26.46
N ASP A 91 -22.99 -20.59 -26.40
CA ASP A 91 -22.22 -20.56 -25.15
C ASP A 91 -21.62 -19.16 -24.89
N HIS A 92 -21.25 -18.44 -25.95
CA HIS A 92 -20.84 -17.05 -25.85
C HIS A 92 -21.98 -16.15 -25.38
N ASP A 93 -23.19 -16.32 -25.92
CA ASP A 93 -24.38 -15.58 -25.50
C ASP A 93 -24.73 -15.85 -24.02
N ARG A 94 -24.61 -17.10 -23.56
CA ARG A 94 -24.75 -17.45 -22.14
C ARG A 94 -23.68 -16.79 -21.27
N LEU A 95 -22.43 -16.76 -21.72
CA LEU A 95 -21.36 -16.08 -21.00
C LEU A 95 -21.61 -14.58 -20.91
N VAL A 96 -22.03 -13.95 -22.01
CA VAL A 96 -22.39 -12.52 -22.05
C VAL A 96 -23.52 -12.23 -21.08
N THR A 97 -24.61 -13.01 -21.10
CA THR A 97 -25.72 -12.79 -20.16
C THR A 97 -25.33 -13.00 -18.70
N VAL A 98 -24.40 -13.93 -18.39
CA VAL A 98 -23.87 -14.08 -17.04
C VAL A 98 -23.02 -12.87 -16.65
N LEU A 99 -22.16 -12.39 -17.54
CA LEU A 99 -21.35 -11.20 -17.31
C LEU A 99 -22.23 -9.96 -17.09
N GLU A 100 -23.23 -9.74 -17.94
CA GLU A 100 -24.20 -8.66 -17.79
C GLU A 100 -24.92 -8.72 -16.44
N LYS A 101 -25.38 -9.90 -16.03
CA LYS A 101 -25.99 -10.09 -14.70
C LYS A 101 -25.02 -9.77 -13.58
N THR A 102 -23.76 -10.20 -13.68
CA THR A 102 -22.75 -9.88 -12.67
C THR A 102 -22.47 -8.38 -12.59
N VAL A 103 -22.43 -7.68 -13.73
CA VAL A 103 -22.26 -6.22 -13.77
C VAL A 103 -23.43 -5.53 -13.07
N VAL A 104 -24.67 -5.96 -13.32
CA VAL A 104 -25.86 -5.41 -12.65
C VAL A 104 -25.78 -5.63 -11.13
N VAL A 105 -25.48 -6.85 -10.69
CA VAL A 105 -25.37 -7.17 -9.24
C VAL A 105 -24.27 -6.34 -8.58
N LEU A 106 -23.11 -6.22 -9.22
CA LEU A 106 -22.00 -5.42 -8.72
C LEU A 106 -22.38 -3.94 -8.64
N GLN A 107 -23.12 -3.43 -9.63
CA GLN A 107 -23.60 -2.05 -9.64
C GLN A 107 -24.62 -1.81 -8.50
N GLU A 108 -25.52 -2.75 -8.24
CA GLU A 108 -26.46 -2.70 -7.11
C GLU A 108 -25.72 -2.69 -5.77
N GLU A 109 -24.73 -3.57 -5.61
CA GLU A 109 -23.91 -3.61 -4.39
C GLU A 109 -23.12 -2.31 -4.19
N LEU A 110 -22.55 -1.76 -5.27
CA LEU A 110 -21.83 -0.48 -5.23
C LEU A 110 -22.78 0.66 -4.82
N ASN A 111 -23.98 0.70 -5.40
CA ASN A 111 -25.01 1.68 -5.05
C ASN A 111 -25.42 1.56 -3.58
N GLU A 112 -25.60 0.34 -3.07
CA GLU A 112 -25.97 0.12 -1.67
C GLU A 112 -24.85 0.52 -0.71
N LYS A 113 -23.60 0.17 -1.01
CA LYS A 113 -22.43 0.64 -0.26
C LYS A 113 -22.32 2.17 -0.26
N ASN A 114 -22.56 2.81 -1.40
CA ASN A 114 -22.57 4.27 -1.48
C ASN A 114 -23.67 4.90 -0.59
N ARG A 115 -24.85 4.28 -0.52
CA ARG A 115 -25.91 4.73 0.41
C ARG A 115 -25.48 4.57 1.87
N GLN A 116 -24.87 3.45 2.22
CA GLN A 116 -24.37 3.22 3.58
C GLN A 116 -23.28 4.24 3.96
N ILE A 117 -22.37 4.56 3.03
CA ILE A 117 -21.36 5.60 3.24
C ILE A 117 -22.01 6.96 3.43
N ALA A 118 -23.00 7.33 2.61
CA ALA A 118 -23.71 8.60 2.76
C ALA A 118 -24.43 8.70 4.12
N ALA A 119 -25.12 7.64 4.55
CA ALA A 119 -25.77 7.58 5.85
C ALA A 119 -24.75 7.68 7.01
N PHE A 120 -23.59 7.05 6.87
CA PHE A 120 -22.51 7.15 7.86
C PHE A 120 -21.92 8.57 7.92
N GLN A 121 -21.68 9.20 6.76
CA GLN A 121 -21.19 10.56 6.68
C GLN A 121 -22.15 11.57 7.29
N GLU A 122 -23.46 11.40 7.08
CA GLU A 122 -24.45 12.27 7.70
C GLU A 122 -24.45 12.15 9.23
N ARG A 123 -24.40 10.93 9.77
CA ARG A 123 -24.26 10.71 11.21
C ARG A 123 -22.97 11.33 11.76
N GLN A 124 -21.85 11.21 11.04
CA GLN A 124 -20.60 11.86 11.43
C GLN A 124 -20.72 13.39 11.40
N ARG A 125 -21.43 13.94 10.41
CA ARG A 125 -21.70 15.37 10.31
C ARG A 125 -22.53 15.87 11.51
N GLU A 126 -23.60 15.17 11.84
CA GLU A 126 -24.42 15.45 13.03
C GLU A 126 -23.59 15.37 14.31
N GLN A 127 -22.81 14.31 14.50
CA GLN A 127 -21.92 14.15 15.65
C GLN A 127 -20.93 15.30 15.77
N ASN A 128 -20.30 15.69 14.66
CA ASN A 128 -19.35 16.80 14.64
C ASN A 128 -20.04 18.15 14.96
N LEU A 129 -21.28 18.35 14.51
CA LEU A 129 -22.05 19.55 14.80
C LEU A 129 -22.44 19.61 16.29
N LEU A 130 -22.89 18.50 16.87
CA LEU A 130 -23.20 18.38 18.29
C LEU A 130 -21.97 18.61 19.17
N LEU A 131 -20.82 18.04 18.81
CA LEU A 131 -19.58 18.24 19.55
C LEU A 131 -19.11 19.69 19.50
N LYS A 132 -19.25 20.36 18.35
CA LYS A 132 -18.96 21.79 18.22
C LYS A 132 -19.88 22.63 19.10
N ASN A 133 -21.20 22.38 19.07
CA ASN A 133 -22.15 23.09 19.93
C ASN A 133 -21.85 22.85 21.42
N LEU A 134 -21.56 21.61 21.82
CA LEU A 134 -21.15 21.30 23.19
C LEU A 134 -19.88 22.06 23.59
N HIS A 135 -18.88 22.10 22.71
CA HIS A 135 -17.66 22.86 22.95
C HIS A 135 -17.95 24.36 23.11
N GLU A 136 -18.78 24.95 22.26
CA GLU A 136 -19.20 26.35 22.36
C GLU A 136 -19.90 26.62 23.71
N GLN A 137 -20.81 25.75 24.13
CA GLN A 137 -21.48 25.87 25.43
C GLN A 137 -20.48 25.80 26.59
N LEU A 138 -19.52 24.87 26.54
CA LEU A 138 -18.48 24.76 27.58
C LEU A 138 -17.54 25.96 27.59
N VAL A 139 -17.20 26.52 26.43
CA VAL A 139 -16.37 27.73 26.34
C VAL A 139 -17.12 28.97 26.86
N LEU A 140 -18.43 29.07 26.59
CA LEU A 140 -19.26 30.17 27.11
C LEU A 140 -19.58 30.01 28.61
N ALA A 141 -19.70 28.77 29.08
CA ALA A 141 -19.92 28.45 30.50
C ALA A 141 -18.62 28.44 31.32
N ALA A 142 -17.44 28.44 30.67
CA ALA A 142 -16.17 28.64 31.35
C ALA A 142 -16.20 30.03 32.00
N PRO A 143 -16.17 30.12 33.35
CA PRO A 143 -16.28 31.39 34.01
C PRO A 143 -15.07 32.27 33.65
N LYS A 144 -15.35 33.55 33.43
CA LYS A 144 -14.38 34.65 33.26
C LYS A 144 -13.56 34.90 34.54
N THR A 145 -13.11 33.88 35.26
CA THR A 145 -12.24 34.01 36.44
C THR A 145 -10.79 34.16 35.99
N ALA A 146 -10.49 35.27 35.31
CA ALA A 146 -9.11 35.68 35.04
C ALA A 146 -8.98 37.19 34.78
N ARG A 147 -9.96 38.02 35.19
CA ARG A 147 -9.90 39.46 34.94
C ARG A 147 -10.59 40.30 36.00
N HIS A 148 -10.16 40.14 37.24
CA HIS A 148 -10.25 41.15 38.30
C HIS A 148 -9.65 40.52 39.54
N GLU A 149 -8.42 40.89 39.92
CA GLU A 149 -7.94 41.14 41.29
C GLU A 149 -6.54 41.76 41.19
N GLU A 150 -6.50 43.02 40.75
CA GLU A 150 -5.42 43.94 41.10
C GLU A 150 -6.06 44.95 42.07
N ARG A 151 -5.85 44.77 43.39
CA ARG A 151 -6.08 45.81 44.38
C ARG A 151 -5.25 45.59 45.64
N VAL A 152 -4.06 46.19 45.62
CA VAL A 152 -3.49 47.05 46.67
C VAL A 152 -3.87 46.69 48.12
N VAL A 153 -2.90 46.18 48.88
CA VAL A 153 -2.72 46.57 50.28
C VAL A 153 -1.25 46.94 50.48
N GLU A 154 -1.09 48.08 51.13
CA GLU A 154 0.06 48.98 51.20
C GLU A 154 0.81 48.78 52.54
N SER A 155 2.16 48.73 52.46
CA SER A 155 3.18 49.24 53.41
C SER A 155 3.21 48.77 54.88
N THR A 156 4.31 48.47 55.61
CA THR A 156 5.81 48.59 55.56
C THR A 156 6.35 48.02 56.92
N PRO A 157 7.62 48.16 57.38
CA PRO A 157 8.94 47.68 56.90
C PRO A 157 9.80 47.01 58.03
N SER A 158 11.12 46.77 57.76
CA SER A 158 12.25 46.47 58.71
C SER A 158 12.74 45.00 58.70
N THR A 159 14.01 44.58 58.59
CA THR A 159 15.36 45.18 58.43
C THR A 159 16.36 44.03 58.15
N ALA A 160 17.41 44.26 57.33
CA ALA A 160 18.71 43.52 57.22
C ALA A 160 18.69 42.03 56.80
N GLU A 161 19.63 41.43 56.05
CA GLU A 161 20.93 41.79 55.48
C GLU A 161 21.34 40.71 54.44
N GLU A 162 22.23 41.10 53.53
CA GLU A 162 23.24 40.33 52.74
C GLU A 162 23.11 38.83 52.44
N GLY A 163 23.33 38.46 51.17
CA GLY A 163 23.76 37.09 50.83
C GLY A 163 23.72 36.66 49.36
N ILE A 164 24.61 37.23 48.54
CA ILE A 164 25.42 36.59 47.48
C ILE A 164 24.81 35.41 46.68
N GLY A 165 24.65 35.65 45.37
CA GLY A 165 25.26 34.79 44.33
C GLY A 165 24.40 33.71 43.68
N ALA A 166 24.09 33.90 42.39
CA ALA A 166 24.28 32.95 41.29
C ALA A 166 23.47 33.46 40.08
N SER A 167 24.12 34.09 39.10
CA SER A 167 24.62 33.41 37.89
C SER A 167 23.52 33.02 36.91
N GLN A 168 23.27 33.95 35.97
CA GLN A 168 23.11 33.75 34.53
C GLN A 168 22.25 32.56 34.04
N SER A 169 21.15 32.89 33.35
CA SER A 169 21.13 32.64 31.90
C SER A 169 20.23 33.61 31.15
N PRO A 170 20.68 34.08 29.96
CA PRO A 170 19.99 35.04 29.14
C PRO A 170 19.05 34.38 28.13
N ASN A 171 18.04 35.18 27.81
CA ASN A 171 17.28 35.34 26.57
C ASN A 171 17.65 34.55 25.30
N ALA A 172 16.58 34.16 24.59
CA ALA A 172 16.38 34.03 23.14
C ALA A 172 16.48 32.64 22.44
N GLU A 173 15.28 32.11 22.15
CA GLU A 173 14.82 31.40 20.93
C GLU A 173 15.31 29.97 20.60
N PRO A 174 14.66 29.19 19.68
CA PRO A 174 13.40 29.40 18.95
C PRO A 174 12.46 28.15 18.88
N ALA A 175 11.34 28.34 18.18
CA ALA A 175 10.35 27.37 17.70
C ALA A 175 10.87 25.94 17.40
N ALA A 176 10.27 24.93 18.07
CA ALA A 176 10.47 23.51 17.80
C ALA A 176 9.16 22.77 17.50
N LYS A 177 8.99 22.45 16.21
CA LYS A 177 8.43 21.21 15.62
C LYS A 177 7.43 20.39 16.47
N ARG A 178 6.14 20.57 16.20
CA ARG A 178 5.14 19.48 16.35
C ARG A 178 5.22 18.59 15.11
N ARG A 179 5.67 17.35 15.30
CA ARG A 179 5.76 16.31 14.28
C ARG A 179 4.35 15.93 13.81
N SER A 180 4.02 16.23 12.56
CA SER A 180 2.93 15.58 11.83
C SER A 180 3.40 14.18 11.43
N VAL A 181 2.70 13.17 11.94
CA VAL A 181 2.70 11.84 11.31
C VAL A 181 1.61 11.92 10.24
N TRP A 182 1.86 11.35 9.06
CA TRP A 182 0.97 11.34 7.88
C TRP A 182 1.17 12.48 6.86
N THR A 183 2.33 12.51 6.21
CA THR A 183 2.40 12.81 4.77
C THR A 183 3.68 12.20 4.20
N ARG A 184 3.57 11.23 3.29
CA ARG A 184 4.71 10.78 2.47
C ARG A 184 4.69 11.54 1.14
N PRO A 185 5.72 12.30 0.78
CA PRO A 185 5.83 12.89 -0.54
C PRO A 185 6.28 11.83 -1.55
N ILE A 186 5.64 11.84 -2.73
CA ILE A 186 6.07 11.11 -3.93
C ILE A 186 7.33 11.81 -4.45
N GLN A 187 8.49 11.16 -4.37
CA GLN A 187 9.68 11.62 -5.08
C GLN A 187 9.62 11.15 -6.54
N ILE A 188 9.36 12.10 -7.42
CA ILE A 188 9.66 12.00 -8.85
C ILE A 188 11.17 12.25 -8.97
N PHE A 189 11.95 11.22 -9.30
CA PHE A 189 13.35 11.39 -9.66
C PHE A 189 13.44 11.59 -11.17
N GLY A 190 13.71 12.83 -11.58
CA GLY A 190 14.08 13.18 -12.94
C GLY A 190 15.45 12.62 -13.30
N TRP A 191 15.55 12.08 -14.51
CA TRP A 191 16.82 11.77 -15.16
C TRP A 191 17.47 13.08 -15.62
N LYS A 192 18.79 13.16 -15.45
CA LYS A 192 19.64 14.23 -15.96
C LYS A 192 20.52 13.63 -17.06
N ASP A 193 20.70 14.43 -18.10
CA ASP A 193 21.28 14.14 -19.41
C ASP A 193 22.61 13.36 -19.40
#